data_AF-A0A356ATA3-F1
#
_entry.id   AF-A0A356ATA3-F1
#
_cell.length_a   1.000
_cell.length_b   1.000
_cell.length_c   1.000
_cell.angle_alpha   90.00
_cell.angle_beta   90.00
_cell.angle_gamma   90.00
#
_symmetry.space_group_name_H-M   'P 1'
#
loop_
_entity.id
_entity.type
_entity.pdbx_description
1 polymer ?
#
loop_
_entity_poly.entity_id
_entity_poly.type
_entity_poly.pdbx_seq_one_letter_code
_entity_poly.pdbx_strand_id
1 'polypeptide(L)'
;ETRSFFADWTIRHPDIPNGELLQHCGPWPVSVARSKPVLGYPLAFKHPGSLTAEAKHGELTLCRFDGDNGEYSLLLGNAKGVDGPNCMGTYLWVEVENIKRLEEKIVCGPYIHHCVGIHKNVVPVLYEACKYIGVKPDFYDPIEEKVRAYLRGE
;
A
#
# COMPACT_ATOMS: atom_id res chain seq x y z
N GLU A 1 -5.34 13.97 -9.44
CA GLU A 1 -3.97 14.56 -9.52
C GLU A 1 -2.88 13.54 -9.19
N THR A 2 -3.03 12.69 -8.16
CA THR A 2 -2.11 11.56 -7.90
C THR A 2 -2.60 10.25 -8.53
N ARG A 3 -1.70 9.46 -9.16
CA ARG A 3 -2.00 8.09 -9.64
C ARG A 3 -1.69 7.09 -8.54
N SER A 4 -2.56 6.09 -8.38
CA SER A 4 -2.29 4.95 -7.49
C SER A 4 -1.33 3.95 -8.13
N PHE A 5 -0.75 3.07 -7.31
CA PHE A 5 0.03 1.93 -7.78
C PHE A 5 -0.44 0.65 -7.08
N PHE A 6 -0.27 -0.48 -7.75
CA PHE A 6 -0.73 -1.80 -7.31
C PHE A 6 0.48 -2.64 -6.91
N ALA A 7 0.57 -3.02 -5.64
CA ALA A 7 1.75 -3.62 -5.05
C ALA A 7 1.41 -4.91 -4.31
N ASP A 8 2.44 -5.71 -4.05
CA ASP A 8 2.42 -6.85 -3.15
C ASP A 8 3.01 -6.39 -1.82
N TRP A 9 2.43 -6.84 -0.71
CA TRP A 9 3.15 -6.99 0.55
C TRP A 9 4.12 -8.16 0.38
N THR A 10 5.39 -7.97 0.69
CA THR A 10 6.42 -8.95 0.34
C THR A 10 7.26 -9.38 1.52
N ILE A 11 8.22 -8.55 1.94
CA ILE A 11 9.19 -8.86 2.97
C ILE A 11 9.46 -7.65 3.87
N ARG A 12 9.88 -7.95 5.10
CA ARG A 12 10.30 -6.93 6.06
C ARG A 12 11.53 -6.16 5.59
N HIS A 13 11.57 -4.89 5.97
CA HIS A 13 12.77 -4.08 5.85
C HIS A 13 13.89 -4.65 6.75
N PRO A 14 15.13 -4.76 6.25
CA PRO A 14 16.24 -5.34 7.03
C PRO A 14 16.58 -4.52 8.28
N ASP A 15 16.50 -3.18 8.18
CA ASP A 15 16.98 -2.27 9.24
C ASP A 15 15.87 -1.49 9.97
N ILE A 16 14.61 -1.52 9.48
CA ILE A 16 13.50 -0.72 10.01
C ILE A 16 12.47 -1.69 10.58
N PRO A 17 12.27 -1.74 11.92
CA PRO A 17 11.42 -2.76 12.55
C PRO A 17 9.98 -2.79 12.04
N ASN A 18 9.43 -1.62 11.71
CA ASN A 18 8.09 -1.46 11.14
C ASN A 18 8.11 -1.25 9.61
N GLY A 19 9.22 -1.61 8.97
CA GLY A 19 9.40 -1.46 7.54
C GLY A 19 8.97 -2.70 6.75
N GLU A 20 8.45 -2.48 5.56
CA GLU A 20 7.93 -3.49 4.63
C GLU A 20 8.26 -3.08 3.19
N LEU A 21 8.56 -4.05 2.34
CA LEU A 21 8.72 -3.84 0.91
C LEU A 21 7.36 -3.95 0.21
N LEU A 22 6.97 -2.88 -0.47
CA LEU A 22 5.95 -2.91 -1.50
C LEU A 22 6.62 -3.14 -2.84
N GLN A 23 6.27 -4.22 -3.55
CA GLN A 23 6.88 -4.53 -4.84
C GLN A 23 5.85 -5.15 -5.77
N HIS A 24 6.03 -4.95 -7.08
CA HIS A 24 5.36 -5.78 -8.08
C HIS A 24 6.26 -5.89 -9.33
N CYS A 25 5.95 -6.82 -10.21
CA CYS A 25 6.61 -7.13 -11.50
C CYS A 25 6.66 -5.99 -12.55
N GLY A 26 6.65 -4.72 -12.15
CA GLY A 26 6.80 -3.55 -13.02
C GLY A 26 5.54 -2.87 -13.58
N PRO A 27 4.30 -3.06 -13.06
CA PRO A 27 3.12 -2.43 -13.64
C PRO A 27 2.87 -0.99 -13.14
N TRP A 28 3.72 -0.44 -12.27
CA TRP A 28 3.43 0.86 -11.66
C TRP A 28 3.48 2.00 -12.70
N PRO A 29 2.59 3.00 -12.60
CA PRO A 29 2.61 4.14 -13.52
C PRO A 29 3.93 4.89 -13.46
N VAL A 30 4.53 5.24 -14.60
CA VAL A 30 5.80 5.99 -14.67
C VAL A 30 5.77 7.29 -13.84
N SER A 31 4.60 7.89 -13.66
CA SER A 31 4.42 9.09 -12.82
C SER A 31 4.74 8.90 -11.34
N VAL A 32 4.70 7.66 -10.83
CA VAL A 32 5.04 7.36 -9.42
C VAL A 32 6.54 7.14 -9.22
N ALA A 33 7.31 6.92 -10.29
CA ALA A 33 8.74 6.63 -10.19
C ALA A 33 9.53 7.86 -9.69
N ARG A 34 10.50 7.62 -8.80
CA ARG A 34 11.47 8.60 -8.30
C ARG A 34 12.56 8.88 -9.32
N SER A 35 12.97 7.86 -10.05
CA SER A 35 14.03 7.90 -11.05
C SER A 35 13.51 7.46 -12.42
N LYS A 36 14.32 7.65 -13.47
CA LYS A 36 13.98 7.20 -14.83
C LYS A 36 13.79 5.67 -14.83
N PRO A 37 12.59 5.15 -15.17
CA PRO A 37 12.38 3.71 -15.20
C PRO A 37 13.23 3.01 -16.26
N VAL A 38 13.65 1.79 -15.95
CA VAL A 38 14.39 0.92 -16.86
C VAL A 38 13.47 -0.19 -17.35
N LEU A 39 13.39 -0.41 -18.66
CA LEU A 39 12.70 -1.56 -19.24
C LEU A 39 13.57 -2.80 -19.03
N GLY A 40 13.03 -3.79 -18.34
CA GLY A 40 13.71 -5.03 -18.00
C GLY A 40 12.92 -6.27 -18.37
N TYR A 41 13.41 -7.40 -17.88
CA TYR A 41 12.78 -8.70 -17.98
C TYR A 41 12.19 -9.06 -16.61
N PRO A 42 10.89 -9.35 -16.53
CA PRO A 42 10.32 -9.86 -15.29
C PRO A 42 10.88 -11.25 -14.99
N LEU A 43 11.04 -11.59 -13.72
CA LEU A 43 11.60 -12.88 -13.29
C LEU A 43 10.87 -14.08 -13.92
N ALA A 44 9.56 -13.96 -14.13
CA ALA A 44 8.70 -15.03 -14.61
C ALA A 44 8.71 -15.23 -16.14
N PHE A 45 9.25 -14.31 -16.94
CA PHE A 45 9.11 -14.35 -18.41
C PHE A 45 10.43 -14.15 -19.16
N LYS A 46 10.53 -14.77 -20.34
CA LYS A 46 11.70 -14.65 -21.24
C LYS A 46 11.64 -13.45 -22.18
N HIS A 47 10.61 -12.60 -22.06
CA HIS A 47 10.39 -11.44 -22.92
C HIS A 47 10.44 -10.16 -22.10
N PRO A 48 10.96 -9.05 -22.65
CA PRO A 48 10.98 -7.77 -21.96
C PRO A 48 9.56 -7.21 -21.84
N GLY A 49 9.33 -6.37 -20.85
CA GLY A 49 8.01 -5.74 -20.67
C GLY A 49 7.74 -5.16 -19.29
N SER A 50 8.56 -5.51 -18.29
CA SER A 50 8.44 -4.97 -16.93
C SER A 50 9.29 -3.74 -16.75
N LEU A 51 8.78 -2.74 -16.03
CA LEU A 51 9.59 -1.62 -15.58
C LEU A 51 10.29 -1.96 -14.26
N THR A 52 11.53 -1.49 -14.12
CA THR A 52 12.23 -1.41 -12.83
C THR A 52 12.42 0.05 -12.45
N ALA A 53 11.87 0.43 -11.30
CA ALA A 53 12.00 1.77 -10.73
C ALA A 53 11.60 1.79 -9.25
N GLU A 54 12.33 2.55 -8.44
CA GLU A 54 11.87 2.93 -7.11
C GLU A 54 10.77 3.99 -7.25
N ALA A 55 9.68 3.89 -6.48
CA ALA A 55 8.70 4.97 -6.39
C ALA A 55 9.20 6.13 -5.54
N LYS A 56 8.56 7.28 -5.74
CA LYS A 56 8.75 8.46 -4.89
C LYS A 56 8.46 8.10 -3.43
N HIS A 57 9.22 8.69 -2.53
CA HIS A 57 8.95 8.64 -1.10
C HIS A 57 7.82 9.62 -0.75
N GLY A 58 7.47 9.67 0.54
CA GLY A 58 6.46 10.56 1.10
C GLY A 58 5.36 9.82 1.84
N GLU A 59 4.39 10.58 2.32
CA GLU A 59 3.21 10.04 3.01
C GLU A 59 2.28 9.37 2.02
N LEU A 60 1.78 8.19 2.41
CA LEU A 60 0.93 7.34 1.60
C LEU A 60 -0.33 6.93 2.37
N THR A 61 -1.37 6.63 1.61
CA THR A 61 -2.43 5.72 2.04
C THR A 61 -2.16 4.37 1.39
N LEU A 62 -2.22 3.30 2.19
CA LEU A 62 -2.28 1.94 1.68
C LEU A 62 -3.67 1.39 1.98
N CYS A 63 -4.27 0.70 1.00
CA CYS A 63 -5.56 0.07 1.19
C CYS A 63 -5.73 -1.23 0.40
N ARG A 64 -6.61 -2.11 0.89
CA ARG A 64 -7.00 -3.36 0.26
C ARG A 64 -8.47 -3.65 0.52
N PHE A 65 -9.27 -3.67 -0.55
CA PHE A 65 -10.65 -4.14 -0.53
C PHE A 65 -10.68 -5.66 -0.75
N ASP A 66 -11.36 -6.39 0.10
CA ASP A 66 -11.58 -7.83 -0.05
C ASP A 66 -12.83 -8.29 0.71
N GLY A 67 -13.17 -9.58 0.63
CA GLY A 67 -14.30 -10.11 1.37
C GLY A 67 -14.32 -11.63 1.47
N ASP A 68 -15.04 -12.11 2.47
CA ASP A 68 -15.26 -13.54 2.70
C ASP A 68 -16.75 -13.80 2.94
N ASN A 69 -17.32 -14.79 2.24
CA ASN A 69 -18.73 -15.20 2.36
C ASN A 69 -19.77 -14.06 2.24
N GLY A 70 -19.48 -13.01 1.44
CA GLY A 70 -20.37 -11.85 1.25
C GLY A 70 -20.15 -10.71 2.25
N GLU A 71 -19.27 -10.88 3.22
CA GLU A 71 -18.84 -9.83 4.15
C GLU A 71 -17.61 -9.12 3.60
N TYR A 72 -17.77 -7.86 3.17
CA TYR A 72 -16.70 -7.07 2.55
C TYR A 72 -16.03 -6.13 3.56
N SER A 73 -14.71 -6.08 3.52
CA SER A 73 -13.88 -5.20 4.35
C SER A 73 -12.89 -4.40 3.51
N LEU A 74 -12.58 -3.19 3.96
CA LEU A 74 -11.54 -2.35 3.41
C LEU A 74 -10.43 -2.21 4.46
N LEU A 75 -9.33 -2.92 4.28
CA LEU A 75 -8.09 -2.66 5.02
C LEU A 75 -7.58 -1.28 4.59
N LEU A 76 -7.30 -0.38 5.54
CA LEU A 76 -6.76 0.94 5.23
C LEU A 76 -5.92 1.52 6.35
N GLY A 77 -4.96 2.36 5.98
CA GLY A 77 -4.11 3.08 6.92
C GLY A 77 -3.11 3.96 6.19
N ASN A 78 -2.17 4.51 6.95
CA ASN A 78 -1.10 5.34 6.45
C ASN A 78 0.22 4.57 6.42
N ALA A 79 1.14 5.04 5.59
CA ALA A 79 2.51 4.56 5.54
C ALA A 79 3.40 5.68 5.04
N LYS A 80 4.70 5.58 5.28
CA LYS A 80 5.68 6.54 4.81
C LYS A 80 6.72 5.84 3.96
N GLY A 81 6.99 6.35 2.75
CA GLY A 81 8.11 5.87 1.94
C GLY A 81 9.45 6.17 2.61
N VAL A 82 10.31 5.17 2.70
CA VAL A 82 11.62 5.21 3.36
C VAL A 82 12.72 4.69 2.43
N ASP A 83 13.97 5.02 2.73
CA ASP A 83 15.12 4.42 2.04
C ASP A 83 15.25 2.93 2.41
N GLY A 84 15.78 2.14 1.49
CA GLY A 84 16.07 0.73 1.69
C GLY A 84 16.91 0.14 0.55
N PRO A 85 17.22 -1.17 0.58
CA PRO A 85 18.01 -1.81 -0.47
C PRO A 85 17.39 -1.69 -1.86
N ASN A 86 18.23 -1.69 -2.89
CA ASN A 86 17.77 -1.75 -4.28
C ASN A 86 17.02 -3.06 -4.55
N CYS A 87 15.86 -2.96 -5.21
CA CYS A 87 15.05 -4.11 -5.61
C CYS A 87 14.81 -4.16 -7.13
N MET A 88 14.27 -5.29 -7.60
CA MET A 88 13.83 -5.49 -8.97
C MET A 88 12.34 -5.19 -9.15
N GLY A 89 11.95 -4.83 -10.38
CA GLY A 89 10.58 -4.42 -10.67
C GLY A 89 10.29 -3.02 -10.14
N THR A 90 9.02 -2.69 -10.02
CA THR A 90 8.60 -1.42 -9.41
C THR A 90 8.40 -1.62 -7.93
N TYR A 91 9.04 -0.80 -7.11
CA TYR A 91 9.10 -1.04 -5.67
C TYR A 91 9.16 0.24 -4.83
N LEU A 92 8.83 0.10 -3.55
CA LEU A 92 8.96 1.13 -2.53
C LEU A 92 9.10 0.45 -1.17
N TRP A 93 10.09 0.86 -0.40
CA TRP A 93 10.13 0.53 1.03
C TRP A 93 9.24 1.51 1.78
N VAL A 94 8.41 0.98 2.67
CA VAL A 94 7.51 1.78 3.50
C VAL A 94 7.69 1.45 4.97
N GLU A 95 7.45 2.43 5.84
CA GLU A 95 7.31 2.26 7.27
C GLU A 95 5.86 2.54 7.68
N VAL A 96 5.28 1.67 8.51
CA VAL A 96 3.93 1.81 9.08
C VAL A 96 4.00 2.03 10.59
N GLU A 97 2.91 2.46 11.22
CA GLU A 97 2.91 2.73 12.66
C GLU A 97 3.03 1.44 13.49
N ASN A 98 2.31 0.39 13.08
CA ASN A 98 2.31 -0.90 13.76
C ASN A 98 2.25 -2.07 12.78
N ILE A 99 3.42 -2.54 12.38
CA ILE A 99 3.52 -3.61 11.38
C ILE A 99 2.96 -4.94 11.87
N LYS A 100 3.04 -5.25 13.17
CA LYS A 100 2.49 -6.50 13.72
C LYS A 100 0.97 -6.52 13.59
N ARG A 101 0.33 -5.36 13.79
CA ARG A 101 -1.10 -5.20 13.56
C ARG A 101 -1.43 -5.31 12.07
N LEU A 102 -0.67 -4.67 11.19
CA LEU A 102 -0.84 -4.83 9.74
C LEU A 102 -0.78 -6.30 9.32
N GLU A 103 0.23 -7.05 9.78
CA GLU A 103 0.36 -8.47 9.47
C GLU A 103 -0.80 -9.31 10.03
N GLU A 104 -1.19 -9.10 11.28
CA GLU A 104 -2.36 -9.77 11.87
C GLU A 104 -3.61 -9.53 11.01
N LYS A 105 -3.84 -8.29 10.57
CA LYS A 105 -4.95 -7.96 9.69
C LYS A 105 -4.86 -8.67 8.35
N ILE A 106 -3.71 -8.63 7.68
CA ILE A 106 -3.53 -9.27 6.36
C ILE A 106 -3.70 -10.78 6.46
N VAL A 107 -3.11 -11.43 7.46
CA VAL A 107 -3.06 -12.90 7.58
C VAL A 107 -4.37 -13.48 8.12
N CYS A 108 -4.99 -12.82 9.11
CA CYS A 108 -6.20 -13.34 9.77
C CYS A 108 -7.49 -12.72 9.22
N GLY A 109 -7.40 -11.63 8.45
CA GLY A 109 -8.51 -11.02 7.75
C GLY A 109 -8.80 -11.67 6.39
N PRO A 110 -9.79 -11.16 5.63
CA PRO A 110 -10.19 -11.71 4.34
C PRO A 110 -9.24 -11.32 3.19
N TYR A 111 -8.05 -10.78 3.48
CA TYR A 111 -7.21 -10.10 2.50
C TYR A 111 -6.20 -11.03 1.84
N ILE A 112 -5.86 -10.77 0.59
CA ILE A 112 -4.68 -11.35 -0.09
C ILE A 112 -3.52 -10.34 -0.12
N HIS A 113 -2.34 -10.80 -0.57
CA HIS A 113 -1.07 -10.04 -0.57
C HIS A 113 -1.06 -8.74 -1.38
N HIS A 114 -2.00 -8.53 -2.30
CA HIS A 114 -2.03 -7.32 -3.13
C HIS A 114 -2.67 -6.13 -2.40
N CYS A 115 -2.09 -4.94 -2.55
CA CYS A 115 -2.63 -3.67 -2.04
C CYS A 115 -2.52 -2.53 -3.07
N VAL A 116 -3.17 -1.41 -2.76
CA VAL A 116 -3.07 -0.17 -3.50
C VAL A 116 -2.34 0.86 -2.65
N GLY A 117 -1.32 1.49 -3.22
CA GLY A 117 -0.64 2.65 -2.64
C GLY A 117 -1.01 3.95 -3.34
N ILE A 118 -1.17 5.01 -2.56
CA ILE A 118 -1.55 6.36 -3.03
C ILE A 118 -0.68 7.38 -2.31
N HIS A 119 0.11 8.19 -3.04
CA HIS A 119 0.90 9.30 -2.48
C HIS A 119 0.01 10.50 -2.09
N LYS A 120 -0.93 10.26 -1.19
CA LYS A 120 -1.83 11.23 -0.56
C LYS A 120 -2.54 10.55 0.60
N ASN A 121 -2.69 11.25 1.73
CA ASN A 121 -3.56 10.78 2.80
C ASN A 121 -5.03 10.91 2.37
N VAL A 122 -5.63 9.79 1.94
CA VAL A 122 -7.05 9.67 1.60
C VAL A 122 -7.80 8.71 2.52
N VAL A 123 -7.16 8.28 3.62
CA VAL A 123 -7.77 7.40 4.62
C VAL A 123 -9.13 7.92 5.09
N PRO A 124 -9.32 9.22 5.45
CA PRO A 124 -10.62 9.69 5.88
C PRO A 124 -11.71 9.62 4.80
N VAL A 125 -11.32 9.84 3.55
CA VAL A 125 -12.24 9.78 2.40
C VAL A 125 -12.68 8.34 2.15
N LEU A 126 -11.75 7.38 2.20
CA LEU A 126 -12.05 5.96 2.05
C LEU A 126 -12.90 5.43 3.21
N TYR A 127 -12.58 5.83 4.44
CA TYR A 127 -13.37 5.51 5.62
C TYR A 127 -14.81 6.03 5.51
N GLU A 128 -15.00 7.27 5.04
CA GLU A 128 -16.33 7.83 4.83
C GLU A 128 -17.09 7.09 3.73
N ALA A 129 -16.40 6.77 2.62
CA ALA A 129 -16.97 6.03 1.50
C ALA A 129 -17.55 4.67 1.92
N CYS A 130 -16.87 3.95 2.82
CA CYS A 130 -17.32 2.66 3.35
C CYS A 130 -18.77 2.68 3.86
N LYS A 131 -19.22 3.79 4.47
CA LYS A 131 -20.60 3.96 4.97
C LYS A 131 -21.63 3.87 3.84
N TYR A 132 -21.31 4.45 2.68
CA TYR A 132 -22.23 4.54 1.54
C TYR A 132 -22.27 3.26 0.71
N ILE A 133 -21.19 2.47 0.73
CA ILE A 133 -21.08 1.23 -0.07
C ILE A 133 -21.28 -0.04 0.77
N GLY A 134 -21.57 0.08 2.06
CA GLY A 134 -21.85 -1.07 2.94
C GLY A 134 -20.63 -1.95 3.21
N VAL A 135 -19.44 -1.35 3.33
CA VAL A 135 -18.17 -2.06 3.52
C VAL A 135 -17.63 -1.77 4.90
N LYS A 136 -17.08 -2.77 5.58
CA LYS A 136 -16.50 -2.59 6.92
C LYS A 136 -15.10 -1.97 6.80
N PRO A 137 -14.83 -0.76 7.35
CA PRO A 137 -13.47 -0.25 7.43
C PRO A 137 -12.65 -1.05 8.45
N ASP A 138 -11.40 -1.32 8.13
CA ASP A 138 -10.48 -2.09 8.99
C ASP A 138 -9.10 -1.43 9.04
N PHE A 139 -8.80 -0.75 10.16
CA PHE A 139 -7.57 0.01 10.29
C PHE A 139 -6.41 -0.86 10.79
N TYR A 140 -5.32 -0.88 10.03
CA TYR A 140 -4.06 -1.48 10.48
C TYR A 140 -3.24 -0.53 11.37
N ASP A 141 -3.56 0.78 11.37
CA ASP A 141 -3.00 1.76 12.30
C ASP A 141 -4.03 2.15 13.39
N PRO A 142 -3.62 2.54 14.62
CA PRO A 142 -4.50 3.00 15.68
C PRO A 142 -5.00 4.46 15.47
N ILE A 143 -5.56 4.76 14.28
CA ILE A 143 -5.89 6.13 13.85
C ILE A 143 -7.39 6.41 13.72
N GLU A 144 -8.26 5.45 14.03
CA GLU A 144 -9.70 5.58 13.77
C GLU A 144 -10.31 6.85 14.41
N GLU A 145 -9.97 7.17 15.66
CA GLU A 145 -10.51 8.38 16.30
C GLU A 145 -10.00 9.66 15.63
N LYS A 146 -8.72 9.69 15.19
CA LYS A 146 -8.18 10.83 14.45
C LYS A 146 -8.91 11.03 13.12
N VAL A 147 -9.25 9.93 12.44
CA VAL A 147 -10.04 9.96 11.19
C VAL A 147 -11.44 10.48 11.44
N ARG A 148 -12.09 10.06 12.54
CA ARG A 148 -13.41 10.57 12.93
C ARG A 148 -13.37 12.06 13.26
N ALA A 149 -12.36 12.51 14.01
CA ALA A 149 -12.13 13.93 14.34
C ALA A 149 -11.97 14.77 13.06
N TYR A 150 -11.13 14.33 12.12
CA TYR A 150 -10.93 15.00 10.84
C TYR A 150 -12.25 15.20 10.07
N LEU A 151 -13.13 14.18 10.06
CA LEU A 151 -14.42 14.27 9.38
C LEU A 151 -15.43 15.18 10.09
N ARG A 152 -15.25 15.43 11.38
CA ARG A 152 -16.01 16.45 12.15
C ARG A 152 -15.47 17.87 11.94
N GLY A 153 -14.27 18.01 11.38
CA GLY A 153 -13.58 19.29 11.20
C GLY A 153 -12.78 19.76 12.42
N GLU A 154 -12.39 18.83 13.30
CA GLU A 154 -11.50 19.07 14.45
C GLU A 154 -10.01 19.17 14.04
#